data_AF-A0A7S1LG21-F1
#
_entry.id   AF-A0A7S1LG21-F1
#
_cell.length_a   1.000
_cell.length_b   1.000
_cell.length_c   1.000
_cell.angle_alpha   90.00
_cell.angle_beta   90.00
_cell.angle_gamma   90.00
#
_symmetry.space_group_name_H-M   'P 1'
#
loop_
_entity.id
_entity.type
_entity.pdbx_description
1 polymer ?
#
loop_
_entity_poly.entity_id
_entity_poly.type
_entity_poly.pdbx_seq_one_letter_code
_entity_poly.pdbx_strand_id
1 'polypeptide(L)'
;ARALAGEPTGQGEAVQVVVPHPLDGSKLGITVKQLVVATVTDPRALDFGWALGDRIMRVNGVPVANTSALSAALAGALSAWRATGQAMVFDVLRPPGTTVAGSAGGQSFPVPPLHGQDAFHSAMGGAAGLVPPGAAAPFPVSTSFIPFGPCC
;
A
#
# COMPACT_ATOMS: atom_id res chain seq x y z
N ALA A 1 -44.65 8.03 -11.69
CA ALA A 1 -43.21 7.70 -11.68
C ALA A 1 -42.45 8.76 -10.89
N ARG A 2 -42.00 8.45 -9.68
CA ARG A 2 -41.05 9.29 -8.91
C ARG A 2 -40.01 8.35 -8.31
N ALA A 3 -38.90 8.16 -9.01
CA ALA A 3 -37.70 7.56 -8.44
C ALA A 3 -37.05 8.61 -7.52
N LEU A 4 -37.27 8.46 -6.23
CA LEU A 4 -36.62 9.22 -5.16
C LEU A 4 -35.50 8.33 -4.59
N ALA A 5 -34.34 8.95 -4.35
CA ALA A 5 -33.16 8.41 -3.68
C ALA A 5 -32.39 7.32 -4.45
N GLY A 6 -31.40 7.74 -5.24
CA GLY A 6 -30.20 6.91 -5.41
C GLY A 6 -29.55 6.77 -4.04
N GLU A 7 -29.81 5.66 -3.37
CA GLU A 7 -29.00 5.26 -2.23
C GLU A 7 -27.55 5.24 -2.69
N PRO A 8 -26.58 5.84 -1.96
CA PRO A 8 -25.18 5.54 -2.19
C PRO A 8 -24.96 4.11 -1.69
N THR A 9 -25.44 3.13 -2.47
CA THR A 9 -25.05 1.74 -2.31
C THR A 9 -23.53 1.78 -2.27
N GLY A 10 -22.94 1.39 -1.15
CA GLY A 10 -21.50 1.42 -0.91
C GLY A 10 -20.78 0.43 -1.82
N GLN A 11 -20.90 0.59 -3.14
CA GLN A 11 -20.26 -0.15 -4.21
C GLN A 11 -18.80 0.26 -4.36
N GLY A 12 -18.18 0.65 -3.25
CA GLY A 12 -16.75 0.83 -3.23
C GLY A 12 -16.07 -0.53 -3.15
N GLU A 13 -14.94 -0.67 -3.81
CA GLU A 13 -14.11 -1.87 -3.72
C GLU A 13 -13.31 -1.82 -2.42
N ALA A 14 -13.38 -2.87 -1.61
CA ALA A 14 -12.53 -2.98 -0.42
C ALA A 14 -11.11 -3.36 -0.88
N VAL A 15 -10.19 -2.41 -0.76
CA VAL A 15 -8.78 -2.56 -1.14
C VAL A 15 -7.92 -2.54 0.11
N GLN A 16 -6.89 -3.38 0.12
CA GLN A 16 -5.91 -3.39 1.18
C GLN A 16 -4.64 -2.66 0.72
N VAL A 17 -4.28 -1.60 1.45
CA VAL A 17 -3.09 -0.79 1.20
C VAL A 17 -2.03 -1.17 2.24
N VAL A 18 -0.89 -1.67 1.78
CA VAL A 18 0.20 -2.12 2.66
C VAL A 18 1.33 -1.09 2.61
N VAL A 19 1.65 -0.51 3.76
CA VAL A 19 2.71 0.48 3.93
C VAL A 19 3.88 -0.18 4.66
N PRO A 20 4.93 -0.61 3.95
CA PRO A 20 6.04 -1.37 4.53
C PRO A 20 6.87 -0.56 5.53
N HIS A 21 7.00 0.75 5.30
CA HIS A 21 7.67 1.66 6.21
C HIS A 21 6.95 3.01 6.24
N PRO A 22 6.80 3.65 7.41
CA PRO A 22 6.33 5.02 7.47
C PRO A 22 7.30 5.92 6.71
N LEU A 23 6.75 6.95 6.06
CA LEU A 23 7.55 7.98 5.41
C LEU A 23 8.17 8.91 6.46
N ASP A 24 8.96 9.86 5.97
CA ASP A 24 9.72 10.79 6.79
C ASP A 24 8.83 11.48 7.83
N GLY A 25 9.25 11.44 9.09
CA GLY A 25 8.50 12.03 10.21
C GLY A 25 7.28 11.24 10.71
N SER A 26 7.22 9.91 10.52
CA SER A 26 6.10 9.05 10.97
C SER A 26 4.75 9.40 10.34
N LYS A 27 4.77 9.96 9.12
CA LYS A 27 3.58 10.32 8.35
C LYS A 27 3.36 9.31 7.23
N LEU A 28 2.11 9.18 6.78
CA LEU A 28 1.75 8.31 5.66
C LEU A 28 1.90 9.00 4.29
N GLY A 29 2.27 10.28 4.26
CA GLY A 29 2.33 11.06 3.02
C GLY A 29 0.96 11.41 2.45
N ILE A 30 -0.11 11.28 3.25
CA ILE A 30 -1.49 11.59 2.86
C ILE A 30 -2.16 12.50 3.89
N THR A 31 -3.08 13.30 3.42
CA THR A 31 -3.99 14.11 4.23
C THR A 31 -5.35 13.45 4.24
N VAL A 32 -5.81 13.07 5.43
CA VAL A 32 -7.11 12.42 5.63
C VAL A 32 -8.11 13.43 6.20
N LYS A 33 -9.27 13.55 5.58
CA LYS A 33 -10.39 14.37 6.06
C LYS A 33 -11.61 13.47 6.24
N GLN A 34 -12.15 13.41 7.46
CA GLN A 34 -13.32 12.58 7.78
C GLN A 34 -13.15 11.10 7.40
N LEU A 35 -11.97 10.52 7.65
CA LEU A 35 -11.59 9.15 7.28
C LEU A 35 -11.44 8.90 5.77
N VAL A 36 -11.52 9.93 4.94
CA VAL A 36 -11.32 9.84 3.50
C VAL A 36 -10.00 10.51 3.13
N VAL A 37 -9.23 9.89 2.24
CA VAL A 37 -8.01 10.49 1.69
C VAL A 37 -8.40 11.69 0.84
N ALA A 38 -8.11 12.89 1.34
CA ALA A 38 -8.44 14.15 0.68
C ALA A 38 -7.34 14.55 -0.32
N THR A 39 -6.09 14.37 0.07
CA THR A 39 -4.93 14.76 -0.74
C THR A 39 -3.74 13.86 -0.43
N VAL A 40 -2.90 13.62 -1.45
CA VAL A 40 -1.62 12.95 -1.29
C VAL A 40 -0.54 14.01 -1.25
N THR A 41 0.18 14.08 -0.13
CA THR A 41 1.26 15.05 0.10
C THR A 41 2.61 14.53 -0.40
N ASP A 42 2.82 13.21 -0.36
CA ASP A 42 4.04 12.56 -0.81
C ASP A 42 3.73 11.56 -1.94
N PRO A 43 4.38 11.68 -3.11
CA PRO A 43 4.13 10.79 -4.24
C PRO A 43 4.40 9.30 -3.92
N ARG A 44 5.27 8.99 -2.95
CA ARG A 44 5.53 7.60 -2.52
C ARG A 44 4.29 6.92 -1.95
N ALA A 45 3.31 7.69 -1.45
CA ALA A 45 2.04 7.11 -1.02
C ALA A 45 1.24 6.53 -2.21
N LEU A 46 1.40 7.08 -3.41
CA LEU A 46 0.80 6.51 -4.62
C LEU A 46 1.41 5.13 -4.96
N ASP A 47 2.72 4.97 -4.78
CA ASP A 47 3.42 3.68 -4.95
C ASP A 47 2.92 2.61 -3.96
N PHE A 48 2.52 3.00 -2.75
CA PHE A 48 1.90 2.07 -1.81
C PHE A 48 0.46 1.68 -2.17
N GLY A 49 -0.14 2.32 -3.18
CA GLY A 49 -1.48 2.03 -3.65
C GLY A 49 -2.58 2.91 -3.06
N TRP A 50 -2.22 4.03 -2.41
CA TRP A 50 -3.21 5.01 -1.96
C TRP A 50 -3.84 5.75 -3.14
N ALA A 51 -5.16 5.98 -3.07
CA ALA A 51 -5.87 6.82 -4.02
C ALA A 51 -6.69 7.91 -3.32
N LEU A 52 -6.97 8.99 -4.06
CA LEU A 52 -7.84 10.07 -3.58
C LEU A 52 -9.29 9.56 -3.47
N GLY A 53 -9.95 9.89 -2.37
CA GLY A 53 -11.29 9.41 -2.09
C GLY A 53 -11.34 8.03 -1.41
N ASP A 54 -10.20 7.35 -1.21
CA ASP A 54 -10.17 6.11 -0.45
C ASP A 54 -10.64 6.36 0.99
N ARG A 55 -11.62 5.59 1.46
CA ARG A 55 -12.16 5.70 2.82
C ARG A 55 -11.55 4.65 3.73
N ILE A 56 -10.81 5.07 4.74
CA ILE A 56 -10.15 4.18 5.69
C ILE A 56 -11.21 3.51 6.58
N MET A 57 -11.25 2.19 6.53
CA MET A 57 -12.18 1.36 7.31
C MET A 57 -11.46 0.67 8.47
N ARG A 58 -10.23 0.19 8.26
CA ARG A 58 -9.42 -0.47 9.29
C ARG A 58 -7.94 -0.15 9.17
N VAL A 59 -7.23 -0.21 10.29
CA VAL A 59 -5.78 -0.06 10.37
C VAL A 59 -5.22 -1.21 11.20
N ASN A 60 -4.37 -2.04 10.59
CA ASN A 60 -3.78 -3.23 11.17
C ASN A 60 -4.83 -4.17 11.80
N GLY A 61 -5.96 -4.35 11.11
CA GLY A 61 -7.10 -5.12 11.60
C GLY A 61 -8.02 -4.40 12.59
N VAL A 62 -7.65 -3.21 13.08
CA VAL A 62 -8.46 -2.42 14.03
C VAL A 62 -9.48 -1.57 13.24
N PRO A 63 -10.80 -1.74 13.46
CA PRO A 63 -11.81 -0.94 12.78
C PRO A 63 -11.82 0.51 13.25
N VAL A 64 -11.96 1.43 12.30
CA VAL A 64 -11.92 2.87 12.54
C VAL A 64 -13.25 3.48 12.11
N ALA A 65 -14.02 3.96 13.08
CA ALA A 65 -15.29 4.64 12.81
C ALA A 65 -15.17 6.18 12.86
N ASN A 66 -14.12 6.72 13.49
CA ASN A 66 -13.96 8.15 13.77
C ASN A 66 -12.49 8.57 13.65
N THR A 67 -12.22 9.86 13.43
CA THR A 67 -10.86 10.40 13.33
C THR A 67 -10.01 10.14 14.57
N SER A 68 -10.60 10.17 15.77
CA SER A 68 -9.90 9.84 17.02
C SER A 68 -9.45 8.38 17.06
N ALA A 69 -10.32 7.46 16.63
CA ALA A 69 -9.99 6.04 16.49
C ALA A 69 -8.89 5.83 15.44
N LEU A 70 -8.89 6.61 14.35
CA LEU A 70 -7.84 6.57 13.33
C LEU A 70 -6.48 6.93 13.94
N SER A 71 -6.40 8.03 14.67
CA SER A 71 -5.15 8.45 15.31
C SER A 71 -4.66 7.44 16.35
N ALA A 72 -5.56 6.84 17.13
CA ALA A 72 -5.21 5.82 18.11
C ALA A 72 -4.69 4.54 17.44
N ALA A 73 -5.39 4.06 16.40
CA ALA A 73 -4.99 2.88 15.64
C ALA A 73 -3.67 3.11 14.88
N LEU A 74 -3.47 4.30 14.32
CA LEU A 74 -2.23 4.68 13.65
C LEU A 74 -1.06 4.75 14.64
N ALA A 75 -1.26 5.34 15.82
CA ALA A 75 -0.24 5.37 16.87
C ALA A 75 0.12 3.94 17.32
N GLY A 76 -0.88 3.07 17.48
CA GLY A 76 -0.67 1.66 17.77
C GLY A 76 0.10 0.93 16.67
N ALA A 77 -0.26 1.16 15.40
CA ALA A 77 0.40 0.56 14.24
C ALA A 77 1.86 1.05 14.10
N LEU A 78 2.12 2.33 14.32
CA LEU A 78 3.48 2.89 14.34
C LEU A 78 4.31 2.32 15.49
N SER A 79 3.71 2.17 16.67
CA SER A 79 4.37 1.54 17.82
C SER A 79 4.73 0.08 17.53
N ALA A 80 3.80 -0.67 16.92
CA ALA A 80 4.02 -2.04 16.49
C ALA A 80 5.13 -2.13 15.43
N TRP A 81 5.11 -1.28 14.41
CA TRP A 81 6.18 -1.22 13.40
C TRP A 81 7.54 -0.89 14.03
N ARG A 82 7.61 0.02 15.01
CA ARG A 82 8.87 0.31 15.72
C ARG A 82 9.37 -0.87 16.55
N ALA A 83 8.47 -1.67 17.11
CA ALA A 83 8.81 -2.81 17.95
C ALA A 83 9.19 -4.07 17.13
N THR A 84 8.48 -4.34 16.03
CA THR A 84 8.59 -5.61 15.28
C THR A 84 9.07 -5.44 13.84
N GLY A 85 9.09 -4.21 13.31
CA GLY A 85 9.34 -3.93 11.89
C GLY A 85 8.16 -4.32 10.99
N GLN A 86 7.00 -4.66 11.53
CA GLN A 86 5.88 -5.17 10.76
C GLN A 86 5.18 -4.06 9.96
N ALA A 87 4.97 -4.29 8.67
CA ALA A 87 4.29 -3.38 7.76
C ALA A 87 2.89 -3.00 8.28
N MET A 88 2.50 -1.75 8.06
CA MET A 88 1.19 -1.24 8.44
C MET A 88 0.20 -1.55 7.32
N VAL A 89 -0.88 -2.27 7.66
CA VAL A 89 -1.91 -2.66 6.70
C VAL A 89 -3.14 -1.79 6.89
N PHE A 90 -3.69 -1.24 5.82
CA PHE A 90 -4.86 -0.38 5.83
C PHE A 90 -5.94 -1.01 4.96
N ASP A 91 -7.11 -1.29 5.54
CA ASP A 91 -8.27 -1.68 4.74
C ASP A 91 -9.06 -0.41 4.40
N VAL A 92 -9.17 -0.12 3.12
CA VAL A 92 -9.83 1.07 2.59
C VAL A 92 -10.97 0.69 1.65
N LEU A 93 -12.00 1.51 1.61
CA LEU A 93 -13.10 1.41 0.66
C LEU A 93 -12.87 2.44 -0.45
N ARG A 94 -12.58 1.95 -1.65
CA ARG A 94 -12.33 2.78 -2.83
C ARG A 94 -13.62 3.07 -3.57
N PRO A 95 -14.02 4.33 -3.76
CA PRO A 95 -15.23 4.64 -4.52
C PRO A 95 -15.08 4.23 -5.99
N PRO A 96 -16.17 3.82 -6.65
CA PRO A 96 -16.15 3.46 -8.06
C PRO A 96 -15.78 4.70 -8.90
N GLY A 97 -14.82 4.53 -9.81
CA GLY A 97 -14.29 5.62 -10.65
C GLY A 97 -13.00 6.27 -10.14
N THR A 98 -12.51 5.90 -8.96
CA THR A 98 -11.19 6.35 -8.49
C THR A 98 -10.08 5.64 -9.28
N THR A 99 -9.36 6.40 -10.11
CA THR A 99 -8.22 5.88 -10.86
C THR A 99 -6.98 5.90 -9.98
N VAL A 100 -6.47 4.72 -9.63
CA VAL A 100 -5.18 4.55 -8.96
C VAL A 100 -4.09 4.76 -10.01
N ALA A 101 -3.25 5.79 -9.85
CA ALA A 101 -2.18 6.08 -10.81
C ALA A 101 -1.09 4.97 -10.87
N GLY A 102 -1.13 3.97 -9.98
CA GLY A 102 -0.12 2.92 -9.85
C GLY A 102 -0.56 1.50 -10.21
N SER A 103 -1.81 1.27 -10.61
CA SER A 103 -2.28 -0.08 -11.01
C SER A 103 -2.62 -0.11 -12.50
N ALA A 104 -1.57 -0.02 -13.32
CA ALA A 104 -1.58 -0.55 -14.68
C ALA A 104 -1.64 -2.09 -14.62
N GLY A 105 -2.79 -2.63 -14.22
CA GLY A 105 -3.04 -4.06 -14.16
C GLY A 105 -4.47 -4.33 -14.57
N GLY A 106 -4.70 -4.44 -15.88
CA GLY A 106 -5.96 -4.97 -16.41
C GLY A 106 -6.85 -4.01 -17.18
N GLN A 107 -6.30 -3.03 -17.92
CA GLN A 107 -6.98 -2.68 -19.16
C GLN A 107 -6.84 -3.89 -20.10
N SER A 108 -7.85 -4.77 -20.08
CA SER A 108 -8.13 -5.64 -21.21
C SER A 108 -8.41 -4.71 -22.39
N PHE A 109 -7.37 -4.39 -23.14
CA PHE A 109 -7.55 -3.90 -24.49
C PHE A 109 -8.33 -5.00 -25.23
N PRO A 110 -9.49 -4.71 -25.85
CA PRO A 110 -10.13 -5.66 -26.72
C PRO A 110 -9.18 -5.89 -27.90
N VAL A 111 -8.41 -6.98 -27.85
CA VAL A 111 -7.67 -7.47 -28.99
C VAL A 111 -8.70 -7.72 -30.11
N PRO A 112 -8.61 -7.05 -31.26
CA PRO A 112 -9.41 -7.45 -32.40
C PRO A 112 -9.03 -8.90 -32.76
N PRO A 113 -10.00 -9.77 -33.08
CA PRO A 113 -9.70 -11.13 -33.47
C PRO A 113 -8.90 -11.09 -34.78
N LEU A 114 -7.59 -11.27 -34.68
CA LEU A 114 -6.71 -11.38 -35.82
C LEU A 114 -6.92 -12.78 -36.39
N HIS A 115 -7.82 -12.83 -37.37
CA HIS A 115 -8.08 -13.97 -38.22
C HIS A 115 -6.73 -14.49 -38.75
N GLY A 116 -6.48 -15.77 -38.54
CA GLY A 116 -5.15 -16.33 -38.51
C GLY A 116 -4.36 -16.30 -39.82
N GLN A 117 -3.09 -16.65 -39.67
CA GLN A 117 -2.41 -17.57 -40.56
C GLN A 117 -1.12 -18.07 -39.90
N ASP A 118 -1.08 -19.39 -39.70
CA ASP A 118 0.11 -20.24 -39.72
C ASP A 118 1.24 -19.70 -40.60
N ALA A 119 2.48 -19.78 -40.11
CA ALA A 119 3.58 -20.42 -40.86
C ALA A 119 4.97 -20.12 -40.26
N PHE A 120 5.54 -21.17 -39.63
CA PHE A 120 6.89 -21.71 -39.88
C PHE A 120 8.19 -20.97 -39.50
N HIS A 121 9.04 -21.80 -38.86
CA HIS A 121 10.52 -21.83 -38.83
C HIS A 121 11.21 -20.81 -37.91
N SER A 122 12.33 -21.08 -37.26
CA SER A 122 13.14 -22.26 -36.93
C SER A 122 14.35 -21.68 -36.18
N ALA A 123 15.02 -22.53 -35.42
CA ALA A 123 16.47 -22.54 -35.20
C ALA A 123 17.09 -21.64 -34.10
N MET A 124 17.63 -22.37 -33.12
CA MET A 124 19.02 -22.32 -32.62
C MET A 124 19.54 -21.05 -31.94
N GLY A 125 19.97 -21.24 -30.69
CA GLY A 125 21.41 -21.20 -30.43
C GLY A 125 21.92 -20.21 -29.38
N GLY A 126 22.40 -20.78 -28.27
CA GLY A 126 23.54 -20.26 -27.48
C GLY A 126 23.21 -19.19 -26.44
N ALA A 127 24.03 -18.98 -25.41
CA ALA A 127 25.15 -19.71 -24.86
C ALA A 127 25.41 -19.15 -23.45
N ALA A 128 26.23 -19.87 -22.70
CA ALA A 128 26.67 -19.66 -21.32
C ALA A 128 27.15 -18.22 -20.93
N GLY A 129 27.06 -17.94 -19.63
CA GLY A 129 27.80 -16.89 -18.91
C GLY A 129 27.33 -16.77 -17.45
N LEU A 130 27.77 -17.62 -16.52
CA LEU A 130 28.94 -17.46 -15.62
C LEU A 130 28.98 -16.13 -14.81
N VAL A 131 28.49 -16.25 -13.56
CA VAL A 131 28.88 -15.66 -12.24
C VAL A 131 29.90 -14.51 -12.17
N PRO A 132 29.81 -13.59 -11.16
CA PRO A 132 30.33 -13.94 -9.82
C PRO A 132 29.52 -13.45 -8.60
N PRO A 133 29.76 -14.07 -7.42
CA PRO A 133 29.36 -13.60 -6.10
C PRO A 133 30.41 -12.64 -5.51
N GLY A 134 29.98 -11.53 -4.90
CA GLY A 134 30.80 -10.68 -4.03
C GLY A 134 29.98 -10.34 -2.79
N ALA A 135 30.28 -10.84 -1.59
CA ALA A 135 31.43 -10.61 -0.72
C ALA A 135 31.30 -9.34 0.16
N ALA A 136 31.39 -9.57 1.48
CA ALA A 136 31.70 -8.63 2.57
C ALA A 136 30.60 -7.61 2.96
N ALA A 137 30.25 -7.33 4.23
CA ALA A 137 30.92 -7.56 5.51
C ALA A 137 29.91 -7.54 6.69
N PRO A 138 30.30 -8.09 7.86
CA PRO A 138 29.58 -7.93 9.13
C PRO A 138 29.94 -6.63 9.84
N PHE A 139 28.96 -5.92 10.40
CA PHE A 139 29.20 -4.87 11.39
C PHE A 139 28.71 -5.34 12.77
N PRO A 140 29.58 -5.44 13.78
CA PRO A 140 29.18 -5.52 15.17
C PRO A 140 28.89 -4.09 15.67
N VAL A 141 27.64 -3.76 16.01
CA VAL A 141 27.40 -2.61 16.89
C VAL A 141 27.36 -3.09 18.33
N SER A 142 28.44 -2.71 19.00
CA SER A 142 28.65 -2.86 20.42
C SER A 142 27.83 -1.82 21.18
N THR A 143 27.41 -2.20 22.38
CA THR A 143 27.27 -1.32 23.55
C THR A 143 26.17 -0.25 23.52
N SER A 144 25.12 -0.45 24.31
CA SER A 144 24.92 0.43 25.49
C SER A 144 23.96 -0.19 26.51
N PHE A 145 24.59 -0.48 27.64
CA PHE A 145 24.05 -0.80 28.95
C PHE A 145 23.19 0.38 29.45
N ILE A 146 21.90 0.18 29.72
CA ILE A 146 21.07 1.14 30.46
C ILE A 146 20.71 0.49 31.79
N PRO A 147 21.27 0.95 32.93
CA PRO A 147 20.81 0.52 34.24
C PRO A 147 19.43 1.14 34.52
N PHE A 148 18.45 0.28 34.78
CA PHE A 148 17.21 0.65 35.46
C PHE A 148 17.55 1.09 36.88
N GLY A 149 17.50 2.40 37.14
CA GLY A 149 17.35 2.94 38.48
C GLY A 149 15.88 3.29 38.72
N PRO A 150 15.22 2.79 39.78
CA PRO A 150 13.97 3.32 40.27
C PRO A 150 14.27 4.42 41.29
N CYS A 151 13.82 5.65 41.02
CA CYS A 151 13.77 6.71 42.01
C CYS A 151 12.32 7.17 42.18
N CYS A 152 11.77 6.77 43.33
CA CYS A 152 10.76 7.42 44.18
C CYS A 152 9.49 7.99 43.55
#